data_AF-A0A011M5K2-F1
#
_entry.id   AF-A0A011M5K2-F1
#
_cell.length_a   1.000
_cell.length_b   1.000
_cell.length_c   1.000
_cell.angle_alpha   90.00
_cell.angle_beta   90.00
_cell.angle_gamma   90.00
#
_symmetry.space_group_name_H-M   'P 1'
#
loop_
_entity.id
_entity.type
_entity.pdbx_description
1 polymer ?
#
loop_
_entity_poly.entity_id
_entity_poly.type
_entity_poly.pdbx_seq_one_letter_code
_entity_poly.pdbx_strand_id
1 'polypeptide(L)'
;MTTTLFGWDKPEPKKITRFSDKSIQRFMDGDEALEITAETVESTYRTIQGLRDGTRADRAKAGCTYLRFAQGSLRPAGLSEAECYHRAANELRAADVLDRSAQCYASAAAVAFKAIPNAYPTDEAQRTAVNKEIDLALRSAGRAKAQYSAIGVDDAADDAHRLQQEILRKRYSLNGSPLGAVLWIWRVVTGYGTSVRRWFSWLLAGVLFFAVVYGVLHASKMLELANSAPFTPVVTPIYLAIVNLVSFGAYTQIVPKSPVTELALVMQAAASFVIIGTGVTFLARK
;
A
#
# COMPACT_ATOMS: atom_id res chain seq x y z
N MET A 1 18.68 -7.70 1.85
CA MET A 1 17.30 -7.76 2.39
C MET A 1 17.08 -6.52 3.27
N THR A 2 16.37 -5.51 2.75
CA THR A 2 15.99 -4.33 3.53
C THR A 2 14.66 -4.62 4.23
N THR A 3 14.75 -5.17 5.44
CA THR A 3 13.60 -5.38 6.31
C THR A 3 13.01 -4.00 6.63
N THR A 4 11.90 -3.65 6.00
CA THR A 4 11.18 -2.42 6.36
C THR A 4 10.62 -2.63 7.77
N LEU A 5 10.97 -1.73 8.70
CA LEU A 5 10.51 -1.76 10.11
C LEU A 5 8.98 -1.83 10.26
N PHE A 6 8.24 -1.53 9.19
CA PHE A 6 6.79 -1.54 9.12
C PHE A 6 6.21 -2.59 8.16
N GLY A 7 7.02 -3.55 7.68
CA GLY A 7 6.61 -4.84 7.12
C GLY A 7 5.68 -4.85 5.91
N TRP A 8 5.52 -3.75 5.15
CA TRP A 8 4.82 -3.79 3.88
C TRP A 8 5.87 -4.02 2.81
N ASP A 9 5.93 -5.24 2.30
CA ASP A 9 6.73 -5.55 1.14
C ASP A 9 6.22 -4.71 -0.02
N LYS A 10 7.13 -3.98 -0.67
CA LYS A 10 6.76 -3.21 -1.86
C LYS A 10 6.09 -4.17 -2.84
N PRO A 11 4.92 -3.84 -3.40
CA PRO A 11 4.23 -4.72 -4.31
C PRO A 11 5.16 -4.98 -5.49
N GLU A 12 5.50 -6.25 -5.69
CA GLU A 12 6.22 -6.70 -6.86
C GLU A 12 5.22 -7.08 -7.94
N PRO A 13 5.53 -6.82 -9.22
CA PRO A 13 4.71 -7.33 -10.31
C PRO A 13 4.64 -8.85 -10.20
N LYS A 14 3.41 -9.39 -10.12
CA LYS A 14 3.21 -10.83 -10.08
C LYS A 14 3.29 -11.38 -11.50
N LYS A 15 4.05 -12.46 -11.70
CA LYS A 15 4.03 -13.18 -12.98
C LYS A 15 2.67 -13.87 -13.14
N ILE A 16 1.90 -13.43 -14.12
CA ILE A 16 0.57 -13.96 -14.45
C ILE A 16 0.76 -14.99 -15.57
N THR A 17 0.64 -16.28 -15.24
CA THR A 17 0.88 -17.38 -16.19
C THR A 17 -0.33 -18.30 -16.38
N ARG A 18 -1.38 -18.15 -15.58
CA ARG A 18 -2.54 -19.04 -15.59
C ARG A 18 -3.83 -18.26 -15.79
N PHE A 19 -4.75 -18.80 -16.56
CA PHE A 19 -6.08 -18.30 -16.86
C PHE A 19 -7.06 -19.44 -16.62
N SER A 20 -8.22 -19.14 -16.04
CA SER A 20 -9.28 -20.14 -15.81
C SER A 20 -9.92 -20.59 -17.12
N ASP A 21 -10.03 -19.67 -18.09
CA ASP A 21 -10.51 -19.96 -19.43
C ASP A 21 -9.42 -20.66 -20.26
N LYS A 22 -9.67 -21.91 -20.66
CA LYS A 22 -8.74 -22.71 -21.45
C LYS A 22 -8.46 -22.12 -22.83
N SER A 23 -9.42 -21.41 -23.44
CA SER A 23 -9.21 -20.77 -24.74
C SER A 23 -8.20 -19.63 -24.62
N ILE A 24 -8.28 -18.86 -23.54
CA ILE A 24 -7.36 -17.76 -23.25
C ILE A 24 -6.00 -18.29 -22.80
N GLN A 25 -5.98 -19.39 -22.05
CA GLN A 25 -4.75 -20.06 -21.66
C GLN A 25 -3.91 -20.48 -22.89
N ARG A 26 -4.54 -20.96 -23.98
CA ARG A 26 -3.84 -21.29 -25.24
C ARG A 26 -3.13 -20.08 -25.87
N PHE A 27 -3.69 -18.89 -25.77
CA PHE A 27 -3.03 -17.66 -26.23
C PHE A 27 -1.79 -17.31 -25.38
N MET A 28 -1.79 -17.68 -24.11
CA MET A 28 -0.65 -17.44 -23.21
C MET A 28 0.44 -18.48 -23.35
N ASP A 29 0.06 -19.75 -23.52
CA ASP A 29 0.99 -20.89 -23.60
C ASP A 29 1.78 -20.91 -24.91
N GLY A 30 1.28 -20.24 -25.95
CA GLY A 30 1.97 -20.14 -27.23
C GLY A 30 1.26 -20.83 -28.39
N ASP A 31 0.33 -21.74 -28.09
CA ASP A 31 -0.34 -22.61 -29.08
C ASP A 31 -1.09 -21.82 -30.18
N GLU A 32 -1.69 -20.69 -29.81
CA GLU A 32 -2.37 -19.77 -30.74
C GLU A 32 -1.79 -18.33 -30.66
N ALA A 33 -0.62 -18.20 -30.05
CA ALA A 33 0.01 -16.91 -29.78
C ALA A 33 0.79 -16.41 -31.01
N LEU A 34 0.89 -15.09 -31.14
CA LEU A 34 1.82 -14.50 -32.10
C LEU A 34 3.25 -14.80 -31.63
N GLU A 35 4.09 -15.28 -32.53
CA GLU A 35 5.50 -15.48 -32.23
C GLU A 35 6.16 -14.12 -31.96
N ILE A 36 6.89 -14.01 -30.84
CA ILE A 36 7.57 -12.77 -30.47
C ILE A 36 9.07 -13.05 -30.54
N THR A 37 9.67 -12.61 -31.64
CA THR A 37 11.12 -12.60 -31.86
C THR A 37 11.61 -11.15 -31.98
N ALA A 38 12.93 -10.94 -31.93
CA ALA A 38 13.51 -9.61 -32.12
C ALA A 38 13.09 -8.97 -33.46
N GLU A 39 12.89 -9.79 -34.49
CA GLU A 39 12.49 -9.35 -35.84
C GLU A 39 10.99 -9.07 -35.97
N THR A 40 10.16 -9.75 -35.16
CA THR A 40 8.70 -9.71 -35.27
C THR A 40 8.02 -8.88 -34.19
N VAL A 41 8.76 -8.32 -33.23
CA VAL A 41 8.18 -7.56 -32.10
C VAL A 41 7.33 -6.37 -32.55
N GLU A 42 7.81 -5.61 -33.53
CA GLU A 42 7.11 -4.42 -34.06
C GLU A 42 5.92 -4.78 -34.94
N SER A 43 6.07 -5.78 -35.81
CA SER A 43 4.96 -6.25 -36.65
C SER A 43 3.85 -6.86 -35.78
N THR A 44 4.21 -7.67 -34.79
CA THR A 44 3.28 -8.24 -33.79
C THR A 44 2.56 -7.14 -33.02
N TYR A 45 3.27 -6.08 -32.61
CA TYR A 45 2.66 -4.93 -31.94
C TYR A 45 1.63 -4.23 -32.83
N ARG A 46 1.93 -4.00 -34.12
CA ARG A 46 0.97 -3.44 -35.07
C ARG A 46 -0.23 -4.35 -35.28
N THR A 47 -0.01 -5.66 -35.40
CA THR A 47 -1.10 -6.65 -35.53
C THR A 47 -2.06 -6.56 -34.35
N ILE A 48 -1.57 -6.58 -33.11
CA ILE A 48 -2.45 -6.52 -31.92
C ILE A 48 -3.12 -5.15 -31.74
N GLN A 49 -2.56 -4.07 -32.29
CA GLN A 49 -3.26 -2.79 -32.34
C GLN A 49 -4.50 -2.86 -33.25
N GLY A 50 -4.42 -3.57 -34.37
CA GLY A 50 -5.57 -3.81 -35.26
C GLY A 50 -6.64 -4.73 -34.63
N LEU A 51 -6.23 -5.62 -33.73
CA LEU A 51 -7.14 -6.52 -33.01
C LEU A 51 -7.95 -5.84 -31.90
N ARG A 52 -7.65 -4.57 -31.58
CA ARG A 52 -8.35 -3.86 -30.51
C ARG A 52 -9.84 -3.86 -30.82
N ASP A 53 -10.31 -3.29 -31.91
CA ASP A 53 -11.77 -3.19 -32.11
C ASP A 53 -12.45 -4.47 -32.64
N GLY A 54 -11.78 -5.62 -32.45
CA GLY A 54 -12.27 -6.94 -32.81
C GLY A 54 -13.17 -7.60 -31.76
N THR A 55 -13.29 -8.92 -31.90
CA THR A 55 -14.13 -9.76 -31.04
C THR A 55 -13.55 -9.91 -29.62
N ARG A 56 -14.33 -10.52 -28.72
CA ARG A 56 -13.83 -10.91 -27.38
C ARG A 56 -12.54 -11.73 -27.46
N ALA A 57 -12.43 -12.65 -28.42
CA ALA A 57 -11.25 -13.48 -28.62
C ALA A 57 -10.04 -12.66 -29.09
N ASP A 58 -10.26 -11.71 -30.01
CA ASP A 58 -9.21 -10.81 -30.50
C ASP A 58 -8.67 -9.92 -29.38
N ARG A 59 -9.57 -9.36 -28.55
CA ARG A 59 -9.22 -8.61 -27.34
C ARG A 59 -8.43 -9.48 -26.35
N ALA A 60 -8.86 -10.72 -26.11
CA ALA A 60 -8.14 -11.64 -25.22
C ALA A 60 -6.72 -11.95 -25.74
N LYS A 61 -6.59 -12.22 -27.05
CA LYS A 61 -5.31 -12.47 -27.72
C LYS A 61 -4.39 -11.26 -27.65
N ALA A 62 -4.90 -10.05 -27.91
CA ALA A 62 -4.15 -8.81 -27.76
C ALA A 62 -3.69 -8.61 -26.31
N GLY A 63 -4.58 -8.83 -25.33
CA GLY A 63 -4.27 -8.74 -23.90
C GLY A 63 -3.16 -9.69 -23.46
N CYS A 64 -3.22 -10.95 -23.89
CA CYS A 64 -2.19 -11.97 -23.63
C CYS A 64 -0.84 -11.59 -24.28
N THR A 65 -0.88 -11.02 -25.49
CA THR A 65 0.35 -10.59 -26.19
C THR A 65 1.01 -9.41 -25.49
N TYR A 66 0.24 -8.41 -25.05
CA TYR A 66 0.76 -7.32 -24.21
C TYR A 66 1.34 -7.82 -22.89
N LEU A 67 0.71 -8.83 -22.27
CA LEU A 67 1.21 -9.43 -21.05
C LEU A 67 2.54 -10.15 -21.28
N ARG A 68 2.70 -10.84 -22.42
CA ARG A 68 3.98 -11.44 -22.84
C ARG A 68 5.06 -10.39 -23.09
N PHE A 69 4.73 -9.24 -23.70
CA PHE A 69 5.67 -8.11 -23.79
C PHE A 69 6.07 -7.58 -22.41
N ALA A 70 5.14 -7.52 -21.46
CA ALA A 70 5.43 -7.04 -20.11
C ALA A 70 6.33 -8.01 -19.32
N GLN A 71 6.11 -9.31 -19.45
CA GLN A 71 6.85 -10.36 -18.72
C GLN A 71 8.12 -10.85 -19.43
N GLY A 72 8.27 -10.52 -20.71
CA GLY A 72 9.36 -10.96 -21.58
C GLY A 72 10.51 -9.95 -21.70
N SER A 73 11.58 -10.38 -22.35
CA SER A 73 12.73 -9.52 -22.66
C SER A 73 12.52 -8.65 -23.91
N LEU A 74 11.60 -9.04 -24.80
CA LEU A 74 11.32 -8.38 -26.06
C LEU A 74 10.09 -7.47 -25.94
N ARG A 75 10.27 -6.18 -26.27
CA ARG A 75 9.22 -5.15 -26.18
C ARG A 75 9.29 -4.22 -27.39
N PRO A 76 8.14 -3.69 -27.84
CA PRO A 76 8.12 -2.66 -28.88
C PRO A 76 8.87 -1.40 -28.42
N ALA A 77 9.50 -0.72 -29.37
CA ALA A 77 10.24 0.50 -29.11
C ALA A 77 9.32 1.57 -28.51
N GLY A 78 9.78 2.19 -27.42
CA GLY A 78 9.06 3.27 -26.74
C GLY A 78 7.92 2.83 -25.81
N LEU A 79 7.65 1.52 -25.67
CA LEU A 79 6.73 1.02 -24.65
C LEU A 79 7.47 0.63 -23.36
N SER A 80 7.04 1.21 -22.23
CA SER A 80 7.52 0.76 -20.93
C SER A 80 6.85 -0.56 -20.51
N GLU A 81 7.49 -1.29 -19.59
CA GLU A 81 6.90 -2.52 -19.02
C GLU A 81 5.55 -2.22 -18.34
N ALA A 82 5.44 -1.10 -17.63
CA ALA A 82 4.19 -0.67 -17.00
C ALA A 82 3.10 -0.37 -18.05
N GLU A 83 3.44 0.27 -19.17
CA GLU A 83 2.52 0.51 -20.26
C GLU A 83 2.02 -0.80 -20.89
N CYS A 84 2.90 -1.81 -21.07
CA CYS A 84 2.50 -3.14 -21.54
C CYS A 84 1.49 -3.79 -20.58
N TYR A 85 1.75 -3.81 -19.27
CA TYR A 85 0.80 -4.33 -18.28
C TYR A 85 -0.53 -3.55 -18.30
N HIS A 86 -0.49 -2.22 -18.40
CA HIS A 86 -1.70 -1.40 -18.42
C HIS A 86 -2.54 -1.66 -19.67
N ARG A 87 -1.90 -1.83 -20.83
CA ARG A 87 -2.59 -2.20 -22.08
C ARG A 87 -3.15 -3.61 -22.01
N ALA A 88 -2.38 -4.57 -21.50
CA ALA A 88 -2.87 -5.93 -21.25
C ALA A 88 -4.14 -5.90 -20.39
N ALA A 89 -4.14 -5.12 -19.30
CA ALA A 89 -5.30 -4.96 -18.43
C ALA A 89 -6.53 -4.41 -19.16
N ASN A 90 -6.36 -3.40 -20.01
CA ASN A 90 -7.46 -2.81 -20.78
C ASN A 90 -8.10 -3.83 -21.73
N GLU A 91 -7.29 -4.58 -22.48
CA GLU A 91 -7.80 -5.56 -23.45
C GLU A 91 -8.42 -6.78 -22.75
N LEU A 92 -7.81 -7.27 -21.68
CA LEU A 92 -8.39 -8.35 -20.86
C LEU A 92 -9.70 -7.94 -20.18
N ARG A 93 -9.84 -6.66 -19.77
CA ARG A 93 -11.10 -6.13 -19.25
C ARG A 93 -12.19 -6.13 -20.31
N ALA A 94 -11.86 -5.67 -21.52
CA ALA A 94 -12.78 -5.67 -22.66
C ALA A 94 -13.17 -7.10 -23.09
N ALA A 95 -12.30 -8.09 -22.84
CA ALA A 95 -12.59 -9.49 -23.03
C ALA A 95 -13.32 -10.18 -21.85
N ASP A 96 -13.74 -9.40 -20.84
CA ASP A 96 -14.41 -9.89 -19.63
C ASP A 96 -13.58 -10.89 -18.79
N VAL A 97 -12.26 -10.67 -18.73
CA VAL A 97 -11.31 -11.45 -17.91
C VAL A 97 -10.90 -10.62 -16.70
N LEU A 98 -11.88 -10.35 -15.82
CA LEU A 98 -11.77 -9.30 -14.81
C LEU A 98 -10.67 -9.54 -13.76
N ASP A 99 -10.50 -10.76 -13.24
CA ASP A 99 -9.44 -11.07 -12.26
C ASP A 99 -8.04 -10.79 -12.82
N ARG A 100 -7.75 -11.30 -14.02
CA ARG A 100 -6.43 -11.11 -14.66
C ARG A 100 -6.19 -9.68 -15.09
N SER A 101 -7.23 -8.98 -15.54
CA SER A 101 -7.13 -7.56 -15.83
C SER A 101 -6.81 -6.74 -14.56
N ALA A 102 -7.42 -7.04 -13.41
CA ALA A 102 -7.09 -6.40 -12.14
C ALA A 102 -5.62 -6.63 -11.72
N GLN A 103 -5.13 -7.86 -11.88
CA GLN A 103 -3.73 -8.21 -11.61
C GLN A 103 -2.75 -7.49 -12.55
N CYS A 104 -3.10 -7.34 -13.83
CA CYS A 104 -2.32 -6.56 -14.78
C CYS A 104 -2.28 -5.08 -14.39
N TYR A 105 -3.40 -4.47 -13.99
CA TYR A 105 -3.41 -3.08 -13.49
C TYR A 105 -2.56 -2.91 -12.23
N ALA A 106 -2.62 -3.86 -11.29
CA ALA A 106 -1.81 -3.82 -10.08
C ALA A 106 -0.30 -3.92 -10.41
N SER A 107 0.06 -4.80 -11.35
CA SER A 107 1.45 -4.96 -11.81
C SER A 107 1.94 -3.72 -12.56
N ALA A 108 1.12 -3.11 -13.42
CA ALA A 108 1.42 -1.83 -14.06
C ALA A 108 1.72 -0.74 -13.02
N ALA A 109 0.88 -0.63 -11.98
CA ALA A 109 1.07 0.34 -10.92
C ALA A 109 2.38 0.11 -10.14
N ALA A 110 2.69 -1.14 -9.81
CA ALA A 110 3.91 -1.51 -9.10
C ALA A 110 5.18 -1.20 -9.90
N VAL A 111 5.20 -1.57 -11.19
CA VAL A 111 6.34 -1.32 -12.09
C VAL A 111 6.54 0.18 -12.29
N ALA A 112 5.47 0.93 -12.61
CA ALA A 112 5.55 2.38 -12.77
C ALA A 112 6.04 3.06 -11.48
N PHE A 113 5.51 2.65 -10.32
CA PHE A 113 5.93 3.20 -9.03
C PHE A 113 7.42 2.97 -8.71
N LYS A 114 7.95 1.80 -9.09
CA LYS A 114 9.38 1.45 -8.95
C LYS A 114 10.27 2.31 -9.86
N ALA A 115 9.77 2.71 -11.04
CA ALA A 115 10.48 3.57 -11.97
C ALA A 115 10.56 5.04 -11.53
N ILE A 116 9.66 5.50 -10.65
CA ILE A 116 9.70 6.88 -10.14
C ILE A 116 10.98 7.09 -9.30
N PRO A 117 11.78 8.14 -9.55
CA PRO A 117 12.99 8.42 -8.78
C PRO A 117 12.68 8.86 -7.34
N ASN A 118 13.68 8.82 -6.47
CA ASN A 118 13.55 9.31 -5.08
C ASN A 118 13.70 10.84 -4.96
N ALA A 119 14.41 11.46 -5.91
CA ALA A 119 14.57 12.90 -6.01
C ALA A 119 13.87 13.40 -7.27
N TYR A 120 13.30 14.60 -7.20
CA TYR A 120 12.61 15.18 -8.35
C TYR A 120 13.65 15.69 -9.35
N PRO A 121 13.57 15.32 -10.64
CA PRO A 121 14.55 15.76 -11.63
C PRO A 121 14.58 17.28 -11.75
N THR A 122 15.76 17.83 -12.06
CA THR A 122 15.94 19.25 -12.38
C THR A 122 15.53 19.54 -13.83
N ASP A 123 15.81 18.62 -14.74
CA ASP A 123 15.48 18.73 -16.16
C ASP A 123 13.96 18.63 -16.43
N GLU A 124 13.45 19.47 -17.32
CA GLU A 124 12.01 19.56 -17.63
C GLU A 124 11.48 18.34 -18.40
N ALA A 125 12.26 17.81 -19.34
CA ALA A 125 11.86 16.61 -20.08
C ALA A 125 11.78 15.40 -19.14
N GLN A 126 12.75 15.26 -18.23
CA GLN A 126 12.73 14.22 -17.20
C GLN A 126 11.57 14.40 -16.22
N ARG A 127 11.26 15.63 -15.77
CA ARG A 127 10.08 15.90 -14.92
C ARG A 127 8.78 15.48 -15.61
N THR A 128 8.64 15.78 -16.90
CA THR A 128 7.48 15.38 -17.70
C THR A 128 7.37 13.85 -17.78
N ALA A 129 8.47 13.14 -18.01
CA ALA A 129 8.50 11.68 -18.00
C ALA A 129 8.12 11.10 -16.63
N VAL A 130 8.66 11.64 -15.54
CA VAL A 130 8.32 11.22 -14.17
C VAL A 130 6.83 11.45 -13.86
N ASN A 131 6.26 12.59 -14.26
CA ASN A 131 4.84 12.86 -14.07
C ASN A 131 3.96 11.91 -14.88
N LYS A 132 4.36 11.57 -16.11
CA LYS A 132 3.68 10.54 -16.91
C LYS A 132 3.67 9.18 -16.21
N GLU A 133 4.80 8.78 -15.63
CA GLU A 133 4.90 7.53 -14.84
C GLU A 133 4.06 7.58 -13.55
N ILE A 134 4.06 8.70 -12.82
CA ILE A 134 3.20 8.91 -11.65
C ILE A 134 1.72 8.76 -12.02
N ASP A 135 1.29 9.42 -13.10
CA ASP A 135 -0.10 9.39 -13.52
C ASP A 135 -0.51 8.02 -14.05
N LEU A 136 0.39 7.29 -14.72
CA LEU A 136 0.17 5.90 -15.12
C LEU A 136 0.02 4.99 -13.89
N ALA A 137 0.88 5.16 -12.90
CA ALA A 137 0.84 4.39 -11.65
C ALA A 137 -0.47 4.64 -10.89
N LEU A 138 -0.87 5.91 -10.72
CA LEU A 138 -2.12 6.28 -10.04
C LEU A 138 -3.35 5.74 -10.76
N ARG A 139 -3.42 5.89 -12.10
CA ARG A 139 -4.53 5.38 -12.90
C ARG A 139 -4.63 3.87 -12.81
N SER A 140 -3.49 3.17 -12.89
CA SER A 140 -3.46 1.72 -12.82
C SER A 140 -3.84 1.21 -11.43
N ALA A 141 -3.32 1.82 -10.35
CA ALA A 141 -3.69 1.45 -8.98
C ALA A 141 -5.18 1.69 -8.70
N GLY A 142 -5.73 2.84 -9.15
CA GLY A 142 -7.14 3.16 -9.01
C GLY A 142 -8.05 2.17 -9.75
N ARG A 143 -7.66 1.76 -10.97
CA ARG A 143 -8.39 0.74 -11.73
C ARG A 143 -8.29 -0.65 -11.11
N ALA A 144 -7.10 -1.04 -10.64
CA ALA A 144 -6.92 -2.29 -9.90
C ALA A 144 -7.83 -2.34 -8.67
N LYS A 145 -7.85 -1.28 -7.85
CA LYS A 145 -8.73 -1.16 -6.68
C LYS A 145 -10.20 -1.34 -7.06
N ALA A 146 -10.69 -0.55 -8.02
CA ALA A 146 -12.09 -0.61 -8.43
C ALA A 146 -12.49 -2.00 -8.93
N GLN A 147 -11.59 -2.64 -9.68
CA GLN A 147 -11.86 -3.94 -10.27
C GLN A 147 -11.79 -5.08 -9.26
N TYR A 148 -10.80 -5.09 -8.35
CA TYR A 148 -10.74 -6.05 -7.26
C TYR A 148 -11.97 -5.96 -6.34
N SER A 149 -12.41 -4.74 -6.04
CA SER A 149 -13.63 -4.53 -5.26
C SER A 149 -14.87 -5.04 -6.01
N ALA A 150 -14.97 -4.81 -7.32
CA ALA A 150 -16.09 -5.30 -8.13
C ALA A 150 -16.18 -6.84 -8.19
N ILE A 151 -15.04 -7.54 -8.14
CA ILE A 151 -15.00 -9.01 -8.12
C ILE A 151 -15.01 -9.61 -6.70
N GLY A 152 -15.13 -8.79 -5.65
CA GLY A 152 -15.21 -9.23 -4.25
C GLY A 152 -13.89 -9.71 -3.64
N VAL A 153 -12.74 -9.27 -4.16
CA VAL A 153 -11.41 -9.59 -3.61
C VAL A 153 -10.91 -8.40 -2.78
N ASP A 154 -11.52 -8.21 -1.61
CA ASP A 154 -11.34 -7.00 -0.77
C ASP A 154 -9.88 -6.79 -0.32
N ASP A 155 -9.18 -7.86 0.06
CA ASP A 155 -7.77 -7.76 0.47
C ASP A 155 -6.87 -7.18 -0.65
N ALA A 156 -7.12 -7.58 -1.90
CA ALA A 156 -6.37 -7.08 -3.04
C ALA A 156 -6.78 -5.64 -3.41
N ALA A 157 -8.05 -5.29 -3.20
CA ALA A 157 -8.53 -3.91 -3.37
C ALA A 157 -7.88 -2.97 -2.34
N ASP A 158 -7.74 -3.41 -1.10
CA ASP A 158 -7.06 -2.68 -0.03
C ASP A 158 -5.57 -2.51 -0.33
N ASP A 159 -4.88 -3.55 -0.81
CA ASP A 159 -3.48 -3.45 -1.21
C ASP A 159 -3.28 -2.50 -2.41
N ALA A 160 -4.18 -2.52 -3.40
CA ALA A 160 -4.17 -1.56 -4.50
C ALA A 160 -4.42 -0.12 -3.99
N HIS A 161 -5.29 0.06 -2.99
CA HIS A 161 -5.52 1.35 -2.37
C HIS A 161 -4.28 1.87 -1.62
N ARG A 162 -3.61 1.01 -0.84
CA ARG A 162 -2.36 1.36 -0.16
C ARG A 162 -1.30 1.80 -1.16
N LEU A 163 -1.12 1.05 -2.25
CA LEU A 163 -0.19 1.42 -3.32
C LEU A 163 -0.54 2.80 -3.92
N GLN A 164 -1.83 3.07 -4.18
CA GLN A 164 -2.28 4.37 -4.67
C GLN A 164 -1.88 5.51 -3.72
N GLN A 165 -2.04 5.33 -2.40
CA GLN A 165 -1.65 6.32 -1.40
C GLN A 165 -0.12 6.49 -1.32
N GLU A 166 0.66 5.42 -1.52
CA GLU A 166 2.12 5.52 -1.59
C GLU A 166 2.59 6.31 -2.81
N ILE A 167 1.94 6.13 -3.96
CA ILE A 167 2.22 6.89 -5.18
C ILE A 167 1.88 8.38 -4.95
N LEU A 168 0.72 8.68 -4.34
CA LEU A 168 0.34 10.05 -3.99
C LEU A 168 1.36 10.68 -3.03
N ARG A 169 1.75 9.95 -1.96
CA ARG A 169 2.78 10.40 -1.02
C ARG A 169 4.07 10.76 -1.76
N LYS A 170 4.50 9.92 -2.69
CA LYS A 170 5.71 10.15 -3.48
C LYS A 170 5.57 11.37 -4.37
N ARG A 171 4.44 11.55 -5.07
CA ARG A 171 4.12 12.75 -5.86
C ARG A 171 4.22 14.03 -5.02
N TYR A 172 3.57 14.05 -3.85
CA TYR A 172 3.60 15.23 -2.98
C TYR A 172 4.98 15.50 -2.40
N SER A 173 5.71 14.44 -2.00
CA SER A 173 7.08 14.57 -1.51
C SER A 173 8.02 15.16 -2.56
N LEU A 174 7.90 14.73 -3.82
CA LEU A 174 8.70 15.24 -4.93
C LEU A 174 8.41 16.72 -5.22
N ASN A 175 7.17 17.15 -5.02
CA ASN A 175 6.75 18.54 -5.18
C ASN A 175 6.98 19.41 -3.92
N GLY A 176 7.61 18.88 -2.87
CA GLY A 176 7.84 19.61 -1.61
C GLY A 176 6.58 19.93 -0.82
N SER A 177 5.46 19.26 -1.09
CA SER A 177 4.17 19.54 -0.44
C SER A 177 4.08 18.89 0.94
N PRO A 178 3.53 19.59 1.96
CA PRO A 178 3.33 19.03 3.31
C PRO A 178 2.36 17.85 3.32
N LEU A 179 1.52 17.68 2.29
CA LEU A 179 0.64 16.52 2.14
C LEU A 179 1.41 15.20 2.08
N GLY A 180 2.68 15.21 1.64
CA GLY A 180 3.54 14.04 1.71
C GLY A 180 3.76 13.56 3.15
N ALA A 181 3.92 14.49 4.10
CA ALA A 181 4.05 14.16 5.52
C ALA A 181 2.72 13.66 6.11
N VAL A 182 1.59 14.28 5.73
CA VAL A 182 0.26 13.81 6.14
C VAL A 182 0.02 12.38 5.67
N LEU A 183 0.35 12.04 4.42
CA LEU A 183 0.22 10.68 3.90
C LEU A 183 1.24 9.69 4.50
N TRP A 184 2.39 10.19 4.96
CA TRP A 184 3.32 9.39 5.74
C TRP A 184 2.73 9.03 7.11
N ILE A 185 2.16 10.01 7.82
CA ILE A 185 1.44 9.78 9.08
C ILE A 185 0.26 8.83 8.84
N TRP A 186 -0.52 9.06 7.78
CA TRP A 186 -1.60 8.17 7.39
C TRP A 186 -1.11 6.75 7.22
N ARG A 187 -0.01 6.50 6.50
CA ARG A 187 0.56 5.14 6.32
C ARG A 187 0.96 4.50 7.65
N VAL A 188 1.56 5.28 8.56
CA VAL A 188 1.97 4.82 9.88
C VAL A 188 0.74 4.42 10.71
N VAL A 189 -0.34 5.20 10.62
CA VAL A 189 -1.60 4.99 11.34
C VAL A 189 -2.50 3.92 10.70
N THR A 190 -2.55 3.79 9.38
CA THR A 190 -3.38 2.77 8.69
C THR A 190 -2.71 1.43 8.51
N GLY A 191 -1.38 1.37 8.71
CA GLY A 191 -0.67 0.10 8.93
C GLY A 191 -1.03 -0.57 10.25
N TYR A 192 -1.72 0.14 11.14
CA TYR A 192 -2.29 -0.35 12.38
C TYR A 192 -3.40 -1.36 12.11
N GLY A 193 -3.46 -2.47 12.85
CA GLY A 193 -4.54 -3.46 12.64
C GLY A 193 -4.39 -4.39 11.43
N THR A 194 -3.26 -4.38 10.72
CA THR A 194 -3.05 -5.24 9.52
C THR A 194 -2.31 -6.55 9.80
N SER A 195 -1.58 -6.64 10.91
CA SER A 195 -0.98 -7.90 11.38
C SER A 195 -0.79 -7.90 12.89
N VAL A 196 -0.90 -9.08 13.51
CA VAL A 196 -0.72 -9.28 14.96
C VAL A 196 0.64 -8.75 15.41
N ARG A 197 1.70 -9.03 14.66
CA ARG A 197 3.06 -8.55 14.97
C ARG A 197 3.15 -7.03 15.01
N ARG A 198 2.58 -6.33 14.01
CA ARG A 198 2.58 -4.86 13.98
C ARG A 198 1.74 -4.28 15.11
N TRP A 199 0.59 -4.90 15.41
CA TRP A 199 -0.24 -4.49 16.53
C TRP A 199 0.52 -4.55 17.85
N PHE A 200 1.24 -5.66 18.12
CA PHE A 200 2.11 -5.77 19.31
C PHE A 200 3.26 -4.74 19.31
N SER A 201 3.91 -4.49 18.17
CA SER A 201 4.95 -3.46 18.07
C SER A 201 4.42 -2.07 18.42
N TRP A 202 3.23 -1.72 17.94
CA TRP A 202 2.58 -0.46 18.26
C TRP A 202 2.11 -0.36 19.70
N LEU A 203 1.57 -1.45 20.26
CA LEU A 203 1.23 -1.53 21.68
C LEU A 203 2.48 -1.24 22.54
N LEU A 204 3.60 -1.92 22.24
CA LEU A 204 4.86 -1.73 22.96
C LEU A 204 5.40 -0.31 22.79
N ALA A 205 5.38 0.24 21.57
CA ALA A 205 5.78 1.62 21.31
C ALA A 205 4.93 2.62 22.07
N GLY A 206 3.61 2.41 22.13
CA GLY A 206 2.68 3.22 22.91
C GLY A 206 2.98 3.16 24.41
N VAL A 207 3.20 1.95 24.96
CA VAL A 207 3.60 1.76 26.36
C VAL A 207 4.89 2.53 26.67
N LEU A 208 5.92 2.40 25.84
CA LEU A 208 7.19 3.09 26.04
C LEU A 208 7.04 4.61 25.94
N PHE A 209 6.30 5.10 24.94
CA PHE A 209 6.04 6.53 24.76
C PHE A 209 5.34 7.13 25.98
N PHE A 210 4.21 6.54 26.42
CA PHE A 210 3.48 7.04 27.57
C PHE A 210 4.24 6.85 28.89
N ALA A 211 5.07 5.81 29.02
CA ALA A 211 5.96 5.67 30.16
C ALA A 211 6.97 6.84 30.25
N VAL A 212 7.57 7.24 29.13
CA VAL A 212 8.45 8.41 29.11
C VAL A 212 7.67 9.68 29.46
N VAL A 213 6.48 9.88 28.87
CA VAL A 213 5.62 11.04 29.17
C VAL A 213 5.29 11.11 30.67
N TYR A 214 4.87 10.00 31.29
CA TYR A 214 4.58 9.96 32.72
C TYR A 214 5.81 10.21 33.59
N GLY A 215 6.97 9.67 33.21
CA GLY A 215 8.24 9.96 33.85
C GLY A 215 8.55 11.46 33.88
N VAL A 216 8.41 12.12 32.73
CA VAL A 216 8.64 13.57 32.59
C VAL A 216 7.61 14.37 33.38
N LEU A 217 6.31 14.07 33.25
CA LEU A 217 5.24 14.79 33.95
C LEU A 217 5.37 14.69 35.47
N HIS A 218 5.74 13.52 35.99
CA HIS A 218 6.00 13.34 37.42
C HIS A 218 7.25 14.13 37.85
N ALA A 219 8.36 14.03 37.12
CA ALA A 219 9.59 14.78 37.42
C ALA A 219 9.37 16.31 37.44
N SER A 220 8.49 16.81 36.56
CA SER A 220 8.09 18.22 36.50
C SER A 220 7.01 18.61 37.53
N LYS A 221 6.60 17.72 38.43
CA LYS A 221 5.53 17.93 39.43
C LYS A 221 4.15 18.28 38.81
N MET A 222 3.94 17.93 37.55
CA MET A 222 2.67 18.14 36.83
C MET A 222 1.69 16.97 37.01
N LEU A 223 2.18 15.85 37.55
CA LEU A 223 1.42 14.64 37.83
C LEU A 223 1.77 14.15 39.23
N GLU A 224 0.75 13.79 40.00
CA GLU A 224 0.91 13.06 41.27
C GLU A 224 0.15 11.75 41.25
N LEU A 225 0.66 10.79 42.02
CA LEU A 225 -0.02 9.53 42.25
C LEU A 225 -1.08 9.70 43.34
N ALA A 226 -2.24 9.09 43.13
CA ALA A 226 -3.27 9.00 44.16
C ALA A 226 -2.71 8.26 45.39
N ASN A 227 -3.17 8.64 46.59
CA ASN A 227 -2.79 8.03 47.87
C ASN A 227 -1.28 8.11 48.22
N SER A 228 -0.55 9.07 47.64
CA SER A 228 0.88 9.28 47.93
C SER A 228 1.74 8.03 47.73
N ALA A 229 1.36 7.17 46.78
CA ALA A 229 2.11 5.97 46.46
C ALA A 229 3.55 6.31 46.03
N PRO A 230 4.55 5.47 46.37
CA PRO A 230 5.93 5.73 46.00
C PRO A 230 6.12 5.63 44.48
N PHE A 231 6.80 6.62 43.91
CA PHE A 231 7.12 6.66 42.48
C PHE A 231 8.52 6.09 42.22
N THR A 232 8.58 4.98 41.50
CA THR A 232 9.84 4.40 41.01
C THR A 232 10.06 4.85 39.57
N PRO A 233 11.18 5.52 39.24
CA PRO A 233 11.37 6.21 37.95
C PRO A 233 11.19 5.37 36.67
N VAL A 234 11.35 4.05 36.76
CA VAL A 234 11.22 3.14 35.61
C VAL A 234 9.95 2.31 35.69
N VAL A 235 9.71 1.67 36.84
CA VAL A 235 8.60 0.72 37.00
C VAL A 235 7.24 1.42 37.00
N THR A 236 7.12 2.52 37.76
CA THR A 236 5.83 3.19 37.92
C THR A 236 5.31 3.77 36.61
N PRO A 237 6.11 4.47 35.78
CA PRO A 237 5.63 4.97 34.50
C PRO A 237 5.23 3.88 33.50
N ILE A 238 5.98 2.77 33.45
CA ILE A 238 5.65 1.63 32.59
C ILE A 238 4.34 0.99 33.04
N TYR A 239 4.18 0.78 34.35
CA TYR A 239 2.94 0.25 34.92
C TYR A 239 1.74 1.14 34.59
N LEU A 240 1.83 2.45 34.82
CA LEU A 240 0.77 3.41 34.49
C LEU A 240 0.46 3.41 32.99
N ALA A 241 1.48 3.34 32.13
CA ALA A 241 1.31 3.26 30.69
C ALA A 241 0.53 2.01 30.29
N ILE A 242 0.90 0.83 30.80
CA ILE A 242 0.21 -0.43 30.50
C ILE A 242 -1.25 -0.39 30.99
N VAL A 243 -1.45 -0.06 32.26
CA VAL A 243 -2.79 -0.09 32.87
C VAL A 243 -3.74 0.87 32.15
N ASN A 244 -3.30 2.10 31.87
CA ASN A 244 -4.16 3.08 31.20
C ASN A 244 -4.39 2.73 29.73
N LEU A 245 -3.42 2.09 29.06
CA LEU A 245 -3.55 1.69 27.64
C LEU A 245 -4.47 0.49 27.44
N VAL A 246 -4.49 -0.46 28.38
CA VAL A 246 -5.25 -1.72 28.27
C VAL A 246 -6.59 -1.67 29.01
N SER A 247 -6.71 -0.85 30.06
CA SER A 247 -7.90 -0.81 30.93
C SER A 247 -8.82 0.39 30.63
N PHE A 248 -8.81 0.91 29.41
CA PHE A 248 -9.64 2.05 28.98
C PHE A 248 -9.53 3.28 29.88
N GLY A 249 -8.31 3.70 30.23
CA GLY A 249 -8.16 4.90 31.04
C GLY A 249 -8.68 4.74 32.47
N ALA A 250 -8.31 3.64 33.13
CA ALA A 250 -8.45 3.49 34.58
C ALA A 250 -7.50 4.46 35.32
N TYR A 251 -7.70 5.77 35.13
CA TYR A 251 -6.90 6.88 35.67
C TYR A 251 -7.01 7.05 37.19
N THR A 252 -7.58 6.06 37.89
CA THR A 252 -7.83 6.08 39.33
C THR A 252 -6.58 6.33 40.18
N GLN A 253 -5.40 6.10 39.61
CA GLN A 253 -4.12 6.27 40.27
C GLN A 253 -3.39 7.58 39.92
N ILE A 254 -3.93 8.40 39.00
CA ILE A 254 -3.28 9.63 38.53
C ILE A 254 -4.14 10.83 38.94
N VAL A 255 -3.52 11.78 39.64
CA VAL A 255 -4.10 13.08 39.96
C VAL A 255 -3.43 14.14 39.07
N PRO A 256 -4.12 14.65 38.03
CA PRO A 256 -3.56 15.67 37.16
C PRO A 256 -3.44 17.00 37.92
N LYS A 257 -2.27 17.65 37.84
CA LYS A 257 -2.05 18.99 38.41
C LYS A 257 -1.91 20.10 37.37
N SER A 258 -1.97 19.73 36.10
CA SER A 258 -1.73 20.63 34.97
C SER A 258 -2.61 20.23 33.78
N PRO A 259 -3.09 21.20 32.97
CA PRO A 259 -3.79 20.93 31.72
C PRO A 259 -2.97 20.06 30.75
N VAL A 260 -1.64 20.13 30.81
CA VAL A 260 -0.75 19.29 30.00
C VAL A 260 -0.91 17.81 30.37
N THR A 261 -1.04 17.51 31.67
CA THR A 261 -1.28 16.16 32.16
C THR A 261 -2.64 15.66 31.72
N GLU A 262 -3.69 16.50 31.85
CA GLU A 262 -5.03 16.15 31.36
C GLU A 262 -5.04 15.82 29.87
N LEU A 263 -4.38 16.64 29.05
CA LEU A 263 -4.24 16.39 27.62
C LEU A 263 -3.51 15.07 27.34
N ALA A 264 -2.44 14.77 28.06
CA ALA A 264 -1.72 13.50 27.92
C ALA A 264 -2.62 12.29 28.25
N LEU A 265 -3.45 12.39 29.30
CA LEU A 265 -4.42 11.35 29.65
C LEU A 265 -5.49 11.19 28.56
N VAL A 266 -6.05 12.28 28.03
CA VAL A 266 -7.03 12.22 26.93
C VAL A 266 -6.43 11.59 25.68
N MET A 267 -5.21 11.97 25.31
CA MET A 267 -4.51 11.37 24.17
C MET A 267 -4.26 9.87 24.38
N GLN A 268 -3.89 9.46 25.60
CA GLN A 268 -3.74 8.03 25.92
C GLN A 268 -5.07 7.29 25.86
N ALA A 269 -6.16 7.88 26.35
CA ALA A 269 -7.49 7.29 26.27
C ALA A 269 -7.85 7.00 24.81
N ALA A 270 -7.69 8.00 23.93
CA ALA A 270 -7.97 7.88 22.51
C ALA A 270 -7.09 6.80 21.86
N ALA A 271 -5.79 6.75 22.18
CA ALA A 271 -4.89 5.70 21.71
C ALA A 271 -5.33 4.31 22.18
N SER A 272 -5.79 4.18 23.43
CA SER A 272 -6.29 2.93 24.01
C SER A 272 -7.51 2.40 23.25
N PHE A 273 -8.48 3.28 22.93
CA PHE A 273 -9.66 2.92 22.14
C PHE A 273 -9.28 2.38 20.77
N VAL A 274 -8.36 3.05 20.07
CA VAL A 274 -7.86 2.59 18.77
C VAL A 274 -7.17 1.24 18.94
N ILE A 275 -6.31 1.10 19.95
CA ILE A 275 -5.50 -0.10 20.14
C ILE A 275 -6.35 -1.34 20.45
N ILE A 276 -7.24 -1.22 21.41
CA ILE A 276 -8.12 -2.32 21.81
C ILE A 276 -9.15 -2.59 20.71
N GLY A 277 -9.74 -1.56 20.11
CA GLY A 277 -10.73 -1.69 19.04
C GLY A 277 -10.20 -2.53 17.88
N THR A 278 -9.00 -2.21 17.39
CA THR A 278 -8.33 -3.03 16.36
C THR A 278 -7.90 -4.42 16.86
N GLY A 279 -7.49 -4.53 18.13
CA GLY A 279 -7.15 -5.81 18.77
C GLY A 279 -8.31 -6.80 18.75
N VAL A 280 -9.51 -6.35 19.10
CA VAL A 280 -10.75 -7.14 19.03
C VAL A 280 -11.05 -7.55 17.60
N THR A 281 -10.81 -6.68 16.62
CA THR A 281 -11.05 -7.00 15.20
C THR A 281 -10.18 -8.16 14.72
N PHE A 282 -8.95 -8.31 15.22
CA PHE A 282 -8.12 -9.47 14.90
C PHE A 282 -8.63 -10.77 15.52
N LEU A 283 -9.12 -10.70 16.77
CA LEU A 283 -9.67 -11.87 17.44
C LEU A 283 -10.98 -12.33 16.80
N ALA A 284 -11.78 -11.39 16.28
CA ALA A 284 -13.05 -11.67 15.61
C ALA A 284 -12.91 -12.12 14.14
N ARG A 285 -11.75 -11.91 13.51
CA ARG A 285 -11.47 -12.33 12.11
C ARG A 285 -10.89 -13.76 12.02
N LYS A 286 -10.77 -14.47 13.13
CA LYS A 286 -10.46 -15.90 13.16
C LYS A 286 -11.73 -16.71 13.32
#